data_AF-A0AAV7J0U3-F1
#
_entry.id   AF-A0AAV7J0U3-F1
#
_cell.length_a   1.000
_cell.length_b   1.000
_cell.length_c   1.000
_cell.angle_alpha   90.00
_cell.angle_beta   90.00
_cell.angle_gamma   90.00
#
_symmetry.space_group_name_H-M   'P 1'
#
loop_
_entity.id
_entity.type
_entity.pdbx_description
1 polymer ?
#
loop_
_entity_poly.entity_id
_entity_poly.type
_entity_poly.pdbx_seq_one_letter_code
_entity_poly.pdbx_strand_id
1 'polypeptide(L)'
;MVILSTVIFSAVILSPVMVSRHQRNPIVYPSGSILSYTKTDVREIVFCQGLRHAPSNVWYRVFQIMNSTNIFYSTKLVMARGLACTENINILENYIAYMLDHENFFPSEMVFPILLTAARVNEEHAQLVLHFITKNHVKLIDRMQVWPDFRKYTSTIAEDIYSENYDRILLKSSKNSSDDEAVPFLIPENIKKIIVSNSRLASKFRPYIESYLENIAKNITMNL
;
A
#
# COMPACT_ATOMS: atom_id res chain seq x y z
N MET A 1 24.70 12.22 -18.92
CA MET A 1 23.82 13.15 -18.19
C MET A 1 22.63 12.36 -17.63
N VAL A 2 22.87 11.45 -16.68
CA VAL A 2 21.88 10.44 -16.18
C VAL A 2 22.04 10.19 -14.67
N ILE A 3 22.58 11.14 -13.87
CA ILE A 3 22.88 10.88 -12.45
C ILE A 3 22.01 11.70 -11.47
N LEU A 4 21.14 12.60 -11.92
CA LEU A 4 20.34 13.45 -11.01
C LEU A 4 18.91 12.97 -10.68
N SER A 5 18.45 11.83 -11.22
CA SER A 5 17.05 11.43 -11.08
C SER A 5 16.72 10.65 -9.80
N THR A 6 17.73 10.23 -9.02
CA THR A 6 17.51 9.39 -7.82
C THR A 6 17.57 10.15 -6.49
N VAL A 7 17.87 11.45 -6.48
CA VAL A 7 18.08 12.20 -5.22
C VAL A 7 16.84 13.00 -4.79
N ILE A 8 15.90 13.31 -5.68
CA ILE A 8 14.82 14.27 -5.36
C ILE A 8 13.56 13.60 -4.79
N PHE A 9 13.31 12.31 -5.05
CA PHE A 9 12.13 11.63 -4.48
C PHE A 9 12.27 11.22 -3.00
N SER A 10 13.46 11.33 -2.41
CA SER A 10 13.69 11.07 -0.98
C SER A 10 13.62 12.31 -0.09
N ALA A 11 13.41 13.51 -0.67
CA ALA A 11 13.58 14.77 0.07
C ALA A 11 12.29 15.41 0.61
N VAL A 12 11.09 14.84 0.36
CA VAL A 12 9.82 15.49 0.75
C VAL A 12 9.08 14.80 1.92
N ILE A 13 9.52 13.63 2.40
CA ILE A 13 8.97 13.07 3.66
C ILE A 13 10.10 12.43 4.47
N LEU A 14 10.88 13.26 5.16
CA LEU A 14 11.62 12.87 6.36
C LEU A 14 11.96 14.17 7.10
N SER A 15 10.95 14.77 7.74
CA SER A 15 11.27 15.39 9.02
C SER A 15 11.72 14.24 9.92
N PRO A 16 12.98 14.19 10.39
CA PRO A 16 13.32 13.27 11.44
C PRO A 16 12.44 13.67 12.62
N VAL A 17 11.48 12.82 12.99
CA VAL A 17 11.03 12.83 14.37
C VAL A 17 12.27 12.53 15.17
N MET A 18 12.89 13.58 15.72
CA MET A 18 13.96 13.48 16.70
C MET A 18 13.37 12.73 17.89
N VAL A 19 13.49 11.40 17.86
CA VAL A 19 13.43 10.57 19.04
C VAL A 19 14.68 10.93 19.84
N SER A 20 14.50 11.87 20.77
CA SER A 20 15.51 12.23 21.75
C SER A 20 16.06 10.97 22.41
N ARG A 21 17.34 10.68 22.15
CA ARG A 21 18.11 9.65 22.87
C ARG A 21 18.37 10.16 24.29
N HIS A 22 17.37 10.08 25.15
CA HIS A 22 17.65 9.83 26.55
C HIS A 22 17.87 8.34 26.71
N GLN A 23 19.14 7.96 26.93
CA GLN A 23 19.50 6.72 27.61
C GLN A 23 18.74 6.67 28.94
N ARG A 24 17.56 6.07 28.92
CA ARG A 24 16.96 5.47 30.10
C ARG A 24 17.22 3.98 30.02
N ASN A 25 17.74 3.45 31.11
CA ASN A 25 18.02 2.03 31.34
C ASN A 25 16.91 1.14 30.74
N PRO A 26 17.25 -0.04 30.18
CA PRO A 26 16.25 -0.97 29.72
C PRO A 26 15.39 -1.39 30.91
N ILE A 27 14.17 -0.85 30.97
CA ILE A 27 13.21 -1.32 31.95
C ILE A 27 12.72 -2.66 31.44
N VAL A 28 13.25 -3.72 32.02
CA VAL A 28 12.75 -5.08 31.85
C VAL A 28 11.37 -5.12 32.50
N TYR A 29 10.32 -5.00 31.69
CA TYR A 29 8.95 -5.20 32.15
C TYR A 29 8.54 -6.67 31.94
N PRO A 30 8.00 -7.33 32.98
CA PRO A 30 7.49 -8.68 32.87
C PRO A 30 6.20 -8.66 32.03
N SER A 31 6.19 -9.45 30.94
CA SER A 31 5.00 -9.95 30.24
C SER A 31 3.74 -9.04 30.28
N GLY A 32 3.85 -7.84 29.72
CA GLY A 32 2.74 -6.91 29.52
C GLY A 32 2.81 -6.36 28.10
N SER A 33 1.77 -6.57 27.30
CA SER A 33 1.73 -6.36 25.85
C SER A 33 2.13 -4.93 25.44
N ILE A 34 3.21 -4.83 24.64
CA ILE A 34 3.74 -3.60 24.02
C ILE A 34 2.65 -2.80 23.25
N LEU A 35 1.59 -3.47 22.83
CA LEU A 35 0.43 -2.90 22.14
C LEU A 35 -0.43 -1.93 22.96
N SER A 36 -0.26 -1.85 24.28
CA SER A 36 -1.09 -1.00 25.14
C SER A 36 -0.70 0.49 25.11
N TYR A 37 0.57 0.82 24.87
CA TYR A 37 1.11 2.16 25.19
C TYR A 37 1.02 3.21 24.07
N THR A 38 0.78 2.78 22.82
CA THR A 38 0.57 3.72 21.71
C THR A 38 -0.88 4.22 21.72
N LYS A 39 -1.08 5.55 21.75
CA LYS A 39 -2.39 6.19 21.50
C LYS A 39 -2.99 5.55 20.24
N THR A 40 -4.25 5.11 20.30
CA THR A 40 -4.93 4.36 19.23
C THR A 40 -4.71 4.97 17.85
N ASP A 41 -4.70 6.30 17.80
CA ASP A 41 -4.66 7.10 16.58
C ASP A 41 -3.32 7.01 15.84
N VAL A 42 -2.21 6.65 16.52
CA VAL A 42 -0.89 6.56 15.88
C VAL A 42 -0.49 5.13 15.53
N ARG A 43 -1.25 4.12 15.97
CA ARG A 43 -0.88 2.71 15.79
C ARG A 43 -0.74 2.34 14.32
N GLU A 44 -1.69 2.75 13.50
CA GLU A 44 -1.66 2.48 12.07
C GLU A 44 -0.40 3.04 11.41
N ILE A 45 -0.05 4.29 11.72
CA ILE A 45 1.16 4.95 11.21
C ILE A 45 2.41 4.22 11.71
N VAL A 46 2.49 3.92 13.00
CA VAL A 46 3.65 3.24 13.60
C VAL A 46 3.86 1.85 13.01
N PHE A 47 2.80 1.05 12.87
CA PHE A 47 2.89 -0.28 12.27
C PHE A 47 3.27 -0.20 10.79
N CYS A 48 2.63 0.68 10.02
CA CYS A 48 2.94 0.83 8.61
C CYS A 48 4.39 1.28 8.40
N GLN A 49 4.85 2.32 9.09
CA GLN A 49 6.22 2.83 8.97
C GLN A 49 7.25 1.81 9.46
N GLY A 50 6.97 1.14 10.58
CA GLY A 50 7.86 0.14 11.14
C GLY A 50 8.02 -1.10 10.25
N LEU A 51 6.93 -1.55 9.61
CA LEU A 51 6.93 -2.74 8.75
C LEU A 51 7.29 -2.46 7.30
N ARG A 52 7.20 -1.21 6.85
CA ARG A 52 7.56 -0.80 5.48
C ARG A 52 8.99 -1.19 5.11
N HIS A 53 9.93 -0.87 6.00
CA HIS A 53 11.36 -1.14 5.83
C HIS A 53 11.85 -2.32 6.68
N ALA A 54 10.94 -3.08 7.28
CA ALA A 54 11.33 -4.20 8.14
C ALA A 54 12.01 -5.30 7.31
N PRO A 55 13.08 -5.93 7.83
CA PRO A 55 13.61 -7.12 7.22
C PRO A 55 12.57 -8.25 7.28
N SER A 56 12.62 -9.17 6.31
CA SER A 56 11.60 -10.21 6.12
C SER A 56 11.35 -11.04 7.39
N ASN A 57 12.39 -11.33 8.18
CA ASN A 57 12.25 -12.06 9.44
C ASN A 57 11.39 -11.33 10.49
N VAL A 58 11.50 -10.00 10.57
CA VAL A 58 10.67 -9.17 11.45
C VAL A 58 9.23 -9.15 10.93
N TRP A 59 9.04 -9.00 9.63
CA TRP A 59 7.72 -9.06 9.00
C TRP A 59 7.02 -10.39 9.32
N TYR A 60 7.69 -11.53 9.09
CA TYR A 60 7.14 -12.86 9.35
C TYR A 60 6.86 -13.07 10.84
N ARG A 61 7.70 -12.55 11.73
CA ARG A 61 7.44 -12.62 13.18
C ARG A 61 6.16 -11.87 13.55
N VAL A 62 5.91 -10.69 12.97
CA VAL A 62 4.66 -9.95 13.22
C VAL A 62 3.45 -10.67 12.64
N PHE A 63 3.57 -11.24 11.44
CA PHE A 63 2.54 -12.10 10.85
C PHE A 63 2.23 -13.31 11.73
N GLN A 64 3.26 -13.97 12.29
CA GLN A 64 3.09 -15.08 13.24
C GLN A 64 2.42 -14.65 14.55
N ILE A 65 2.76 -13.48 15.11
CA ILE A 65 2.10 -12.95 16.31
C ILE A 65 0.61 -12.71 16.02
N MET A 66 0.31 -12.08 14.89
CA MET A 66 -1.06 -11.87 14.43
C MET A 66 -1.86 -13.17 14.28
N ASN A 67 -1.18 -14.29 13.98
CA ASN A 67 -1.79 -15.61 13.81
C ASN A 67 -1.93 -16.42 15.11
N SER A 68 -0.96 -16.30 16.02
CA SER A 68 -0.82 -17.20 17.18
C SER A 68 -1.49 -16.70 18.46
N THR A 69 -1.91 -15.43 18.50
CA THR A 69 -2.38 -14.81 19.74
C THR A 69 -3.84 -14.39 19.63
N ASN A 70 -4.57 -14.50 20.74
CA ASN A 70 -5.95 -14.02 20.85
C ASN A 70 -5.95 -12.48 20.94
N ILE A 71 -5.74 -11.84 19.79
CA ILE A 71 -5.71 -10.39 19.63
C ILE A 71 -7.10 -9.89 19.27
N PHE A 72 -7.50 -8.75 19.85
CA PHE A 72 -8.72 -8.06 19.45
C PHE A 72 -8.76 -7.77 17.95
N TYR A 73 -9.92 -7.97 17.34
CA TYR A 73 -10.16 -7.75 15.91
C TYR A 73 -9.58 -6.42 15.40
N SER A 74 -9.78 -5.32 16.13
CA SER A 74 -9.27 -3.99 15.77
C SER A 74 -7.74 -3.93 15.71
N THR A 75 -7.06 -4.59 16.64
CA THR A 75 -5.59 -4.64 16.65
C THR A 75 -5.08 -5.58 15.56
N LYS A 76 -5.78 -6.68 15.30
CA LYS A 76 -5.48 -7.58 14.17
C LYS A 76 -5.55 -6.84 12.84
N LEU A 77 -6.59 -6.03 12.62
CA LEU A 77 -6.73 -5.21 11.41
C LEU A 77 -5.57 -4.20 11.26
N VAL A 78 -5.20 -3.51 12.35
CA VAL A 78 -4.06 -2.57 12.32
C VAL A 78 -2.76 -3.28 11.97
N MET A 79 -2.48 -4.45 12.56
CA MET A 79 -1.32 -5.26 12.23
C MET A 79 -1.35 -5.73 10.78
N ALA A 80 -2.51 -6.21 10.31
CA ALA A 80 -2.70 -6.69 8.94
C ALA A 80 -2.46 -5.59 7.89
N ARG A 81 -2.92 -4.36 8.17
CA ARG A 81 -2.67 -3.19 7.34
C ARG A 81 -1.20 -2.76 7.39
N GLY A 82 -0.57 -2.81 8.56
CA GLY A 82 0.86 -2.57 8.70
C GLY A 82 1.72 -3.54 7.88
N LEU A 83 1.37 -4.83 7.89
CA LEU A 83 2.06 -5.86 7.10
C LEU A 83 1.96 -5.59 5.58
N ALA A 84 0.84 -5.05 5.12
CA ALA A 84 0.66 -4.61 3.73
C ALA A 84 1.53 -3.41 3.32
N CYS A 85 2.15 -2.70 4.27
CA CYS A 85 3.02 -1.57 3.96
C CYS A 85 4.45 -1.95 3.53
N THR A 86 4.81 -3.24 3.56
CA THR A 86 6.14 -3.76 3.19
C THR A 86 6.57 -3.29 1.79
N GLU A 87 7.79 -2.77 1.64
CA GLU A 87 8.36 -2.44 0.31
C GLU A 87 8.84 -3.68 -0.45
N ASN A 88 8.94 -4.84 0.22
CA ASN A 88 9.27 -6.08 -0.45
C ASN A 88 8.06 -6.59 -1.25
N ILE A 89 8.10 -6.36 -2.57
CA ILE A 89 7.01 -6.67 -3.50
C ILE A 89 6.65 -8.17 -3.50
N ASN A 90 7.63 -9.06 -3.37
CA ASN A 90 7.39 -10.51 -3.34
C ASN A 90 6.66 -10.92 -2.05
N ILE A 91 6.99 -10.29 -0.92
CA ILE A 91 6.26 -10.52 0.33
C ILE A 91 4.83 -10.02 0.21
N LEU A 92 4.65 -8.82 -0.35
CA LEU A 92 3.31 -8.26 -0.56
C LEU A 92 2.46 -9.14 -1.47
N GLU A 93 2.98 -9.59 -2.61
CA GLU A 93 2.27 -10.46 -3.55
C GLU A 93 1.80 -11.75 -2.88
N ASN A 94 2.71 -12.43 -2.18
CA ASN A 94 2.38 -13.65 -1.43
C ASN A 94 1.37 -13.38 -0.32
N TYR A 95 1.50 -12.23 0.37
CA TYR A 95 0.59 -11.85 1.44
C TYR A 95 -0.83 -11.60 0.93
N ILE A 96 -1.00 -10.85 -0.16
CA ILE A 96 -2.33 -10.57 -0.72
C ILE A 96 -2.97 -11.82 -1.35
N ALA A 97 -2.18 -12.71 -1.94
CA ALA A 97 -2.66 -14.01 -2.42
C ALA A 97 -3.12 -14.89 -1.24
N TYR A 98 -2.30 -14.99 -0.19
CA TYR A 98 -2.64 -15.74 1.02
C TYR A 98 -3.96 -15.24 1.64
N MET A 99 -4.19 -13.93 1.67
CA MET A 99 -5.44 -13.37 2.19
C MET A 99 -6.67 -13.91 1.46
N LEU A 100 -6.59 -14.07 0.14
CA LEU A 100 -7.70 -14.54 -0.69
C LEU A 100 -8.03 -16.01 -0.43
N ASP A 101 -7.04 -16.83 -0.11
CA ASP A 101 -7.23 -18.27 0.12
C ASP A 101 -7.59 -18.62 1.58
N HIS A 102 -7.47 -17.67 2.53
CA HIS A 102 -7.63 -17.93 3.96
C HIS A 102 -8.74 -17.07 4.60
N GLU A 103 -9.99 -17.33 4.23
CA GLU A 103 -11.18 -16.56 4.68
C GLU A 103 -11.36 -16.55 6.20
N ASN A 104 -11.13 -17.68 6.87
CA ASN A 104 -11.23 -17.76 8.34
C ASN A 104 -10.23 -16.85 9.04
N PHE A 105 -9.09 -16.60 8.41
CA PHE A 105 -8.04 -15.77 8.98
C PHE A 105 -8.21 -14.29 8.62
N PHE A 106 -8.69 -14.01 7.41
CA PHE A 106 -9.02 -12.68 6.92
C PHE A 106 -10.52 -12.59 6.61
N PRO A 107 -11.36 -12.14 7.56
CA PRO A 107 -12.76 -11.85 7.25
C PRO A 107 -12.89 -10.91 6.04
N SER A 108 -13.99 -11.01 5.29
CA SER A 108 -14.17 -10.29 4.02
C SER A 108 -14.04 -8.77 4.19
N GLU A 109 -14.50 -8.25 5.32
CA GLU A 109 -14.40 -6.83 5.70
C GLU A 109 -12.95 -6.34 5.93
N MET A 110 -11.97 -7.23 6.12
CA MET A 110 -10.56 -6.87 6.27
C MET A 110 -9.83 -6.73 4.94
N VAL A 111 -10.26 -7.45 3.90
CA VAL A 111 -9.50 -7.63 2.66
C VAL A 111 -9.24 -6.29 1.98
N PHE A 112 -10.29 -5.50 1.72
CA PHE A 112 -10.13 -4.23 1.02
C PHE A 112 -9.35 -3.17 1.80
N PRO A 113 -9.58 -2.96 3.11
CA PRO A 113 -8.72 -2.08 3.91
C PRO A 113 -7.23 -2.44 3.80
N ILE A 114 -6.89 -3.73 3.72
CA ILE A 114 -5.50 -4.17 3.55
C ILE A 114 -5.01 -3.87 2.13
N LEU A 115 -5.77 -4.22 1.09
CA LEU A 115 -5.43 -3.93 -0.31
C LEU A 115 -5.25 -2.43 -0.57
N LEU A 116 -6.15 -1.60 -0.03
CA LEU A 116 -6.07 -0.14 -0.11
C LEU A 116 -4.83 0.41 0.61
N THR A 117 -4.45 -0.19 1.73
CA THR A 117 -3.23 0.21 2.46
C THR A 117 -1.99 -0.12 1.65
N ALA A 118 -1.94 -1.31 1.05
CA ALA A 118 -0.86 -1.71 0.15
C ALA A 118 -0.74 -0.75 -1.05
N ALA A 119 -1.86 -0.45 -1.73
CA ALA A 119 -1.87 0.42 -2.91
C ALA A 119 -1.31 1.83 -2.61
N ARG A 120 -1.52 2.34 -1.40
CA ARG A 120 -1.07 3.69 -0.99
C ARG A 120 0.39 3.78 -0.59
N VAL A 121 1.15 2.68 -0.61
CA VAL A 121 2.57 2.70 -0.29
C VAL A 121 3.34 3.46 -1.37
N ASN A 122 3.14 3.08 -2.63
CA ASN A 122 3.67 3.73 -3.82
C ASN A 122 2.92 3.23 -5.07
N GLU A 123 3.24 3.82 -6.21
CA GLU A 123 2.57 3.47 -7.47
C GLU A 123 2.76 2.00 -7.88
N GLU A 124 3.96 1.42 -7.70
CA GLU A 124 4.21 0.01 -8.04
C GLU A 124 3.29 -0.92 -7.26
N HIS A 125 3.05 -0.61 -5.98
CA HIS A 125 2.12 -1.38 -5.14
C HIS A 125 0.68 -1.19 -5.61
N ALA A 126 0.26 0.03 -5.98
CA ALA A 126 -1.06 0.27 -6.54
C ALA A 126 -1.29 -0.56 -7.82
N GLN A 127 -0.29 -0.62 -8.70
CA GLN A 127 -0.34 -1.44 -9.92
C GLN A 127 -0.44 -2.93 -9.60
N LEU A 128 0.35 -3.43 -8.65
CA LEU A 128 0.30 -4.83 -8.21
C LEU A 128 -1.07 -5.18 -7.63
N VAL A 129 -1.60 -4.35 -6.73
CA VAL A 129 -2.91 -4.55 -6.11
C VAL A 129 -4.02 -4.53 -7.16
N LEU A 130 -3.97 -3.58 -8.10
CA LEU A 130 -4.97 -3.48 -9.15
C LEU A 130 -4.92 -4.66 -10.13
N HIS A 131 -3.71 -5.13 -10.46
CA HIS A 131 -3.52 -6.36 -11.23
C HIS A 131 -4.11 -7.56 -10.48
N PHE A 132 -3.82 -7.70 -9.19
CA PHE A 132 -4.36 -8.75 -8.34
C PHE A 132 -5.90 -8.74 -8.31
N ILE A 133 -6.51 -7.57 -8.14
CA ILE A 133 -7.97 -7.42 -8.15
C ILE A 133 -8.55 -7.83 -9.51
N THR A 134 -7.94 -7.37 -10.61
CA THR A 134 -8.41 -7.68 -11.96
C THR A 134 -8.32 -9.18 -12.24
N LYS A 135 -7.22 -9.82 -11.84
CA LYS A 135 -6.99 -11.27 -12.02
C LYS A 135 -7.93 -12.12 -11.18
N ASN A 136 -8.32 -11.67 -9.98
CA ASN A 136 -9.07 -12.46 -9.01
C ASN A 136 -10.48 -11.92 -8.74
N HIS A 137 -11.03 -11.07 -9.61
CA HIS A 137 -12.25 -10.32 -9.36
C HIS A 137 -13.45 -11.22 -9.03
N VAL A 138 -13.63 -12.35 -9.73
CA VAL A 138 -14.72 -13.32 -9.47
C VAL A 138 -14.68 -13.80 -8.02
N LYS A 139 -13.55 -14.36 -7.59
CA LYS A 139 -13.35 -14.83 -6.21
C LYS A 139 -13.54 -13.71 -5.18
N LEU A 140 -13.03 -12.51 -5.47
CA LEU A 140 -13.18 -11.37 -4.58
C LEU A 140 -14.65 -10.97 -4.42
N ILE A 141 -15.38 -10.85 -5.53
CA ILE A 141 -16.81 -10.52 -5.57
C ILE A 141 -17.63 -11.54 -4.76
N ASP A 142 -17.41 -12.83 -5.02
CA ASP A 142 -18.11 -13.93 -4.35
C ASP A 142 -17.92 -13.86 -2.83
N ARG A 143 -16.68 -13.60 -2.40
CA ARG A 143 -16.32 -13.52 -0.98
C ARG A 143 -16.94 -12.33 -0.26
N MET A 144 -17.05 -11.18 -0.92
CA MET A 144 -17.51 -9.97 -0.23
C MET A 144 -19.01 -9.81 -0.27
N GLN A 145 -19.70 -10.42 -1.23
CA GLN A 145 -21.15 -10.33 -1.40
C GLN A 145 -21.69 -8.89 -1.55
N VAL A 146 -20.81 -7.89 -1.75
CA VAL A 146 -21.17 -6.46 -1.85
C VAL A 146 -20.51 -5.81 -3.08
N TRP A 147 -21.21 -5.89 -4.20
CA TRP A 147 -20.78 -5.32 -5.49
C TRP A 147 -20.54 -3.80 -5.52
N PRO A 148 -21.38 -2.94 -4.91
CA PRO A 148 -21.18 -1.50 -4.94
C PRO A 148 -19.85 -1.06 -4.32
N ASP A 149 -19.47 -1.73 -3.23
CA ASP A 149 -18.24 -1.45 -2.50
C ASP A 149 -17.01 -1.87 -3.31
N PHE A 150 -17.06 -3.01 -4.00
CA PHE A 150 -15.99 -3.45 -4.89
C PHE A 150 -15.61 -2.40 -5.92
N ARG A 151 -16.60 -1.81 -6.62
CA ARG A 151 -16.35 -0.77 -7.62
C ARG A 151 -15.71 0.45 -6.99
N LYS A 152 -16.23 0.90 -5.84
CA LYS A 152 -15.71 2.06 -5.11
C LYS A 152 -14.24 1.85 -4.74
N TYR A 153 -13.91 0.73 -4.10
CA TYR A 153 -12.54 0.45 -3.66
C TYR A 153 -11.57 0.32 -4.84
N THR A 154 -12.00 -0.33 -5.92
CA THR A 154 -11.14 -0.48 -7.11
C THR A 154 -10.89 0.88 -7.78
N SER A 155 -11.89 1.76 -7.85
CA SER A 155 -11.69 3.14 -8.32
C SER A 155 -10.72 3.91 -7.41
N THR A 156 -10.85 3.81 -6.08
CA THR A 156 -9.93 4.46 -5.14
C THR A 156 -8.49 3.97 -5.31
N ILE A 157 -8.27 2.68 -5.58
CA ILE A 157 -6.93 2.15 -5.85
C ILE A 157 -6.39 2.68 -7.18
N ALA A 158 -7.26 2.80 -8.20
CA ALA A 158 -6.87 3.35 -9.49
C ALA A 158 -6.50 4.85 -9.41
N GLU A 159 -7.03 5.58 -8.42
CA GLU A 159 -6.66 6.98 -8.16
C GLU A 159 -5.18 7.14 -7.76
N ASP A 160 -4.56 6.09 -7.19
CA ASP A 160 -3.14 6.08 -6.77
C ASP A 160 -2.16 5.76 -7.93
N ILE A 161 -2.66 5.53 -9.16
CA ILE A 161 -1.84 5.22 -10.35
C ILE A 161 -1.80 6.43 -11.29
N TYR A 162 -0.60 6.80 -11.74
CA TYR A 162 -0.33 8.00 -12.55
C TYR A 162 0.67 7.78 -13.69
N SER A 163 1.08 6.54 -13.95
CA SER A 163 2.02 6.15 -15.00
C SER A 163 1.29 5.80 -16.30
N GLU A 164 1.81 6.33 -17.40
CA GLU A 164 1.35 6.04 -18.77
C GLU A 164 1.54 4.58 -19.17
N ASN A 165 2.40 3.84 -18.45
CA ASN A 165 2.73 2.45 -18.80
C ASN A 165 1.70 1.41 -18.35
N TYR A 166 0.68 1.81 -17.58
CA TYR A 166 -0.28 0.88 -17.01
C TYR A 166 -1.06 0.08 -18.07
N ASP A 167 -1.39 0.71 -19.21
CA ASP A 167 -2.09 0.05 -20.32
C ASP A 167 -1.33 -1.20 -20.81
N ARG A 168 0.01 -1.19 -20.75
CA ARG A 168 0.83 -2.36 -21.14
C ARG A 168 0.67 -3.54 -20.18
N ILE A 169 0.42 -3.28 -18.90
CA ILE A 169 0.25 -4.31 -17.86
C ILE A 169 -1.13 -4.97 -18.01
N LEU A 170 -2.18 -4.18 -18.24
CA LEU A 170 -3.52 -4.70 -18.51
C LEU A 170 -3.58 -5.53 -19.80
N LEU A 171 -2.96 -5.04 -20.88
CA LEU A 171 -2.97 -5.74 -22.17
C LEU A 171 -2.22 -7.08 -22.13
N LYS A 172 -1.16 -7.20 -21.32
CA LYS A 172 -0.49 -8.50 -21.09
C LYS A 172 -1.38 -9.48 -20.34
N SER A 173 -2.19 -8.99 -19.39
CA SER A 173 -3.08 -9.82 -18.58
C SER A 173 -4.26 -10.34 -19.39
N SER A 174 -4.81 -9.53 -20.29
CA SER A 174 -5.95 -9.89 -21.13
C SER A 174 -5.62 -10.94 -22.20
N LYS A 175 -4.41 -10.96 -22.76
CA LYS A 175 -4.03 -11.90 -23.83
C LYS A 175 -3.84 -13.35 -23.37
N ASN A 176 -3.69 -13.59 -22.07
CA ASN A 176 -3.44 -14.91 -21.51
C ASN A 176 -4.72 -15.60 -20.97
N SER A 177 -5.87 -14.94 -21.10
CA SER A 177 -7.18 -15.43 -20.67
C SER A 177 -7.94 -15.98 -21.89
N SER A 178 -7.53 -17.13 -22.41
CA SER A 178 -8.14 -17.75 -23.59
C SER A 178 -9.46 -18.46 -23.31
N ASP A 179 -9.80 -18.69 -22.04
CA ASP A 179 -10.91 -19.55 -21.66
C ASP A 179 -11.78 -18.86 -20.59
N ASP A 180 -13.09 -19.04 -20.75
CA ASP A 180 -14.21 -18.67 -19.88
C ASP A 180 -14.90 -17.29 -20.02
N GLU A 181 -16.22 -17.41 -20.09
CA GLU A 181 -17.29 -16.43 -20.28
C GLU A 181 -16.94 -14.99 -19.91
N ALA A 182 -16.71 -14.20 -20.96
CA ALA A 182 -16.57 -12.76 -20.88
C ALA A 182 -17.88 -12.12 -20.41
N VAL A 183 -18.07 -12.00 -19.09
CA VAL A 183 -18.80 -10.85 -18.56
C VAL A 183 -18.03 -9.63 -19.05
N PRO A 184 -18.62 -8.74 -19.87
CA PRO A 184 -17.98 -7.49 -20.24
C PRO A 184 -17.91 -6.66 -18.97
N PHE A 185 -16.80 -6.83 -18.26
CA PHE A 185 -16.52 -6.14 -17.03
C PHE A 185 -16.51 -4.65 -17.39
N LEU A 186 -17.44 -3.87 -16.82
CA LEU A 186 -17.54 -2.41 -16.99
C LEU A 186 -16.49 -1.65 -16.16
N ILE A 187 -15.80 -2.37 -15.28
CA ILE A 187 -14.80 -1.88 -14.35
C ILE A 187 -13.48 -1.47 -15.05
N PRO A 188 -12.95 -2.14 -16.09
CA PRO A 188 -11.74 -1.73 -16.80
C PRO A 188 -11.88 -0.39 -17.50
N GLU A 189 -13.03 -0.07 -18.10
CA GLU A 189 -13.19 1.20 -18.85
C GLU A 189 -13.19 2.42 -17.94
N ASN A 190 -13.91 2.36 -16.81
CA ASN A 190 -13.91 3.47 -15.86
C ASN A 190 -12.55 3.61 -15.17
N ILE A 191 -11.92 2.50 -14.78
CA ILE A 191 -10.56 2.49 -14.20
C ILE A 191 -9.55 3.05 -15.19
N LYS A 192 -9.60 2.62 -16.46
CA LYS A 192 -8.73 3.12 -17.51
C LYS A 192 -8.89 4.62 -17.68
N LYS A 193 -10.12 5.14 -17.69
CA LYS A 193 -10.39 6.59 -17.74
C LYS A 193 -9.77 7.33 -16.55
N ILE A 194 -9.88 6.79 -15.34
CA ILE A 194 -9.27 7.36 -14.12
C ILE A 194 -7.74 7.42 -14.29
N ILE A 195 -7.11 6.30 -14.64
CA ILE A 195 -5.65 6.20 -14.76
C ILE A 195 -5.11 7.11 -15.88
N VAL A 196 -5.75 7.12 -17.04
CA VAL A 196 -5.38 8.02 -18.15
C VAL A 196 -5.53 9.49 -17.74
N SER A 197 -6.61 9.83 -17.03
CA SER A 197 -6.82 11.19 -16.51
C SER A 197 -5.72 11.58 -15.52
N ASN A 198 -5.42 10.72 -14.55
CA ASN A 198 -4.37 10.95 -13.55
C ASN A 198 -3.00 11.10 -14.20
N SER A 199 -2.66 10.23 -15.14
CA SER A 199 -1.41 10.28 -15.88
C SER A 199 -1.26 11.59 -16.65
N ARG A 200 -2.33 12.05 -17.31
CA ARG A 200 -2.33 13.34 -18.02
C ARG A 200 -2.15 14.51 -17.05
N LEU A 201 -2.80 14.48 -15.89
CA LEU A 201 -2.64 15.52 -14.87
C LEU A 201 -1.23 15.53 -14.29
N ALA A 202 -0.68 14.36 -13.95
CA ALA A 202 0.67 14.22 -13.44
C ALA A 202 1.69 14.74 -14.46
N SER A 203 1.61 14.31 -15.72
CA SER A 203 2.48 14.79 -16.81
C SER A 203 2.39 16.31 -17.00
N LYS A 204 1.17 16.87 -16.95
CA LYS A 204 0.95 18.31 -17.09
C LYS A 204 1.54 19.12 -15.92
N PHE A 205 1.34 18.69 -14.67
CA PHE A 205 1.66 19.50 -13.49
C PHE A 205 3.05 19.23 -12.90
N ARG A 206 3.63 18.04 -13.14
CA ARG A 206 4.96 17.66 -12.64
C ARG A 206 6.04 18.73 -12.89
N PRO A 207 6.28 19.25 -14.10
CA PRO A 207 7.38 20.21 -14.32
C PRO A 207 7.20 21.51 -13.52
N TYR A 208 5.95 21.94 -13.28
CA TYR A 208 5.67 23.13 -12.48
C TYR A 208 5.96 22.90 -10.99
N ILE A 209 5.57 21.73 -10.47
CA ILE A 209 5.83 21.34 -9.09
C ILE A 209 7.34 21.19 -8.85
N GLU A 210 8.05 20.50 -9.76
CA GLU A 210 9.49 20.30 -9.68
C GLU A 210 10.22 21.66 -9.67
N SER A 211 9.92 22.55 -10.61
CA SER A 211 10.52 23.89 -10.65
C SER A 211 10.25 24.70 -9.37
N TYR A 212 9.03 24.63 -8.83
CA TYR A 212 8.69 25.30 -7.58
C TYR A 212 9.51 24.78 -6.39
N LEU A 213 9.61 23.45 -6.25
CA LEU A 213 10.37 22.81 -5.17
C LEU A 213 11.88 23.10 -5.28
N GLU A 214 12.43 23.09 -6.50
CA GLU A 214 13.84 23.44 -6.72
C GLU A 214 14.14 24.89 -6.31
N ASN A 215 13.23 25.82 -6.60
CA ASN A 215 13.38 27.21 -6.20
C ASN A 215 13.35 27.38 -4.68
N ILE A 216 12.46 26.65 -3.98
CA ILE A 216 12.45 26.62 -2.51
C ILE A 216 13.77 26.08 -1.97
N ALA A 217 14.27 24.96 -2.52
CA ALA A 217 15.50 24.34 -2.06
C ALA A 217 16.71 25.30 -2.20
N LYS A 218 16.81 26.01 -3.34
CA LYS A 218 17.86 27.02 -3.56
C LYS A 218 17.78 28.18 -2.56
N ASN A 219 16.57 28.64 -2.24
CA ASN A 219 16.39 29.72 -1.27
C ASN A 219 16.77 29.29 0.15
N ILE A 220 16.56 28.02 0.52
CA ILE A 220 16.99 27.49 1.82
C ILE A 220 18.51 27.42 1.88
N THR A 221 19.18 26.95 0.82
CA THR A 221 20.65 26.79 0.82
C THR A 221 21.41 28.11 0.78
N MET A 222 20.83 29.19 0.26
CA MET A 222 21.45 30.53 0.28
C MET A 222 21.41 31.22 1.65
N ASN A 223 20.54 30.78 2.56
CA ASN A 223 20.35 31.37 3.88
C ASN A 223 21.06 30.58 5.01
N LEU A 224 21.80 29.53 4.66
CA LEU A 224 22.61 28.72 5.57
C LEU A 224 24.09 29.03 5.36
#